data_AF-A0A7K3RPF7-F1
#
_entry.id   AF-A0A7K3RPF7-F1
#
_cell.length_a   1.000
_cell.length_b   1.000
_cell.length_c   1.000
_cell.angle_alpha   90.00
_cell.angle_beta   90.00
_cell.angle_gamma   90.00
#
_symmetry.space_group_name_H-M   'P 1'
#
loop_
_entity.id
_entity.type
_entity.pdbx_description
1 polymer ?
#
loop_
_entity_poly.entity_id
_entity_poly.type
_entity_poly.pdbx_seq_one_letter_code
_entity_poly.pdbx_strand_id
1 'polypeptide(L)'
;AGPHRAGRHRLEIPAELHAELAGIARQLKATPFMVLQAAVAALLSRLGAGTDIPLGSPIAGRSHALLSDVVGLFANTLVLRTDVSGDPSFAELVDRVRETDLTAFAHQDVPFERLVEALRPERSAARHPLFQVVVEWGDDEIRALDSLEELPSLAVRPLQLTVDAAKFDLVWHLRPRLGGDGAPAGIVVDLEYSADLFDASTAVSLCERLVRLLAAALAEPARAVTDLDVLAGDER
;
A
#
# COMPACT_ATOMS: atom_id res chain seq x y z
N ALA A 1 -22.59 3.62 -6.29
CA ALA A 1 -22.79 4.77 -5.40
C ALA A 1 -22.22 6.01 -6.05
N GLY A 2 -22.66 7.20 -5.63
CA GLY A 2 -21.90 8.42 -5.90
C GLY A 2 -20.56 8.38 -5.18
N PRO A 3 -19.57 9.18 -5.61
CA PRO A 3 -18.26 9.21 -4.94
C PRO A 3 -18.41 9.65 -3.47
N HIS A 4 -17.81 8.88 -2.56
CA HIS A 4 -17.68 9.27 -1.16
C HIS A 4 -16.73 10.47 -1.04
N ARG A 5 -16.90 11.34 -0.04
CA ARG A 5 -15.96 12.45 0.14
C ARG A 5 -14.59 11.88 0.54
N ALA A 6 -13.52 12.23 -0.17
CA ALA A 6 -12.17 11.83 0.20
C ALA A 6 -11.59 12.74 1.30
N GLY A 7 -10.94 12.14 2.29
CA GLY A 7 -9.99 12.81 3.17
C GLY A 7 -8.59 12.29 2.92
N ARG A 8 -7.56 13.07 3.28
CA ARG A 8 -6.15 12.67 3.16
C ARG A 8 -5.36 13.03 4.41
N HIS A 9 -4.46 12.16 4.81
CA HIS A 9 -3.46 12.42 5.84
C HIS A 9 -2.09 11.97 5.34
N ARG A 10 -1.07 12.80 5.55
CA ARG A 10 0.31 12.52 5.15
C ARG A 10 1.20 12.38 6.36
N LEU A 11 2.07 11.38 6.32
CA LEU A 11 3.21 11.23 7.22
C LEU A 11 4.47 10.82 6.45
N GLU A 12 5.56 10.73 7.19
CA GLU A 12 6.83 10.26 6.68
C GLU A 12 7.38 9.12 7.55
N ILE A 13 7.73 8.02 6.90
CA ILE A 13 8.62 7.01 7.48
C ILE A 13 10.03 7.56 7.36
N PRO A 14 10.77 7.73 8.47
CA PRO A 14 12.08 8.36 8.46
C PRO A 14 13.12 7.49 7.72
N ALA A 15 14.22 8.10 7.30
CA ALA A 15 15.24 7.44 6.48
C ALA A 15 15.86 6.22 7.16
N GLU A 16 16.05 6.28 8.47
CA GLU A 16 16.57 5.19 9.29
C GLU A 16 15.65 3.96 9.22
N LEU A 17 14.34 4.17 9.41
CA LEU A 17 13.35 3.10 9.35
C LEU A 17 13.18 2.55 7.93
N HIS A 18 13.30 3.39 6.90
CA HIS A 18 13.34 2.95 5.50
C HIS A 18 14.59 2.08 5.23
N ALA A 19 15.75 2.44 5.78
CA ALA A 19 16.98 1.63 5.63
C ALA A 19 16.86 0.26 6.33
N GLU A 20 16.30 0.22 7.54
CA GLU A 20 15.99 -1.03 8.25
C GLU A 20 15.03 -1.90 7.45
N LEU A 21 13.95 -1.31 6.95
CA LEU A 21 12.98 -1.99 6.10
C LEU A 21 13.63 -2.62 4.86
N ALA A 22 14.49 -1.86 4.16
CA ALA A 22 15.23 -2.37 3.00
C ALA A 22 16.19 -3.51 3.38
N GLY A 23 16.80 -3.41 4.57
CA GLY A 23 17.64 -4.46 5.15
C GLY A 23 16.87 -5.77 5.41
N ILE A 24 15.74 -5.68 6.09
CA ILE A 24 14.86 -6.83 6.39
C ILE A 24 14.32 -7.44 5.09
N ALA A 25 13.83 -6.61 4.16
CA ALA A 25 13.36 -7.08 2.86
C ALA A 25 14.43 -7.94 2.16
N ARG A 26 15.69 -7.46 2.12
CA ARG A 26 16.80 -8.22 1.54
C ARG A 26 17.10 -9.51 2.30
N GLN A 27 17.09 -9.49 3.64
CA GLN A 27 17.35 -10.68 4.45
C GLN A 27 16.29 -11.77 4.21
N LEU A 28 15.03 -11.38 4.09
CA LEU A 28 13.89 -12.28 3.85
C LEU A 28 13.65 -12.57 2.36
N LYS A 29 14.52 -12.08 1.46
CA LYS A 29 14.38 -12.20 0.00
C LYS A 29 13.03 -11.67 -0.53
N ALA A 30 12.50 -10.66 0.15
CA ALA A 30 11.27 -9.95 -0.18
C ALA A 30 11.57 -8.55 -0.72
N THR A 31 10.54 -7.84 -1.17
CA THR A 31 10.65 -6.42 -1.55
C THR A 31 10.23 -5.51 -0.39
N PRO A 32 10.66 -4.23 -0.39
CA PRO A 32 10.13 -3.23 0.54
C PRO A 32 8.60 -3.14 0.54
N PHE A 33 7.97 -3.27 -0.63
CA PHE A 33 6.51 -3.33 -0.78
C PHE A 33 5.91 -4.50 -0.01
N MET A 34 6.43 -5.72 -0.17
CA MET A 34 5.95 -6.91 0.55
C MET A 34 6.03 -6.75 2.08
N VAL A 35 7.08 -6.10 2.59
CA VAL A 35 7.23 -5.82 4.03
C VAL A 35 6.16 -4.83 4.52
N LEU A 36 5.89 -3.77 3.77
CA LEU A 36 4.84 -2.81 4.11
C LEU A 36 3.43 -3.39 3.95
N GLN A 37 3.21 -4.22 2.94
CA GLN A 37 1.96 -4.96 2.78
C GLN A 37 1.70 -5.86 3.99
N ALA A 38 2.71 -6.61 4.46
CA ALA A 38 2.62 -7.41 5.67
C ALA A 38 2.30 -6.55 6.90
N ALA A 39 2.93 -5.37 7.04
CA ALA A 39 2.64 -4.44 8.13
C ALA A 39 1.20 -3.89 8.09
N VAL A 40 0.68 -3.54 6.91
CA VAL A 40 -0.72 -3.11 6.73
C VAL A 40 -1.69 -4.23 7.07
N ALA A 41 -1.45 -5.45 6.57
CA ALA A 41 -2.30 -6.61 6.87
C ALA A 41 -2.30 -6.96 8.37
N ALA A 42 -1.11 -6.94 9.00
CA ALA A 42 -0.95 -7.13 10.44
C ALA A 42 -1.72 -6.06 11.23
N LEU A 43 -1.60 -4.78 10.85
CA LEU A 43 -2.33 -3.70 11.50
C LEU A 43 -3.84 -3.92 11.41
N LEU A 44 -4.38 -4.21 10.22
CA LEU A 44 -5.82 -4.44 10.02
C LEU A 44 -6.31 -5.63 10.83
N SER A 45 -5.57 -6.74 10.84
CA SER A 45 -5.87 -7.91 11.68
C SER A 45 -5.95 -7.53 13.15
N ARG A 46 -4.97 -6.76 13.65
CA ARG A 46 -4.91 -6.27 15.03
C ARG A 46 -6.02 -5.28 15.39
N LEU A 47 -6.61 -4.62 14.39
CA LEU A 47 -7.77 -3.75 14.55
C LEU A 47 -9.11 -4.49 14.36
N GLY A 48 -9.09 -5.82 14.24
CA GLY A 48 -10.28 -6.65 14.21
C GLY A 48 -10.80 -7.01 12.81
N ALA A 49 -10.01 -6.79 11.75
CA ALA A 49 -10.39 -7.19 10.39
C ALA A 49 -10.35 -8.72 10.15
N GLY A 50 -9.96 -9.51 11.16
CA GLY A 50 -9.83 -10.97 11.06
C GLY A 50 -8.42 -11.40 10.64
N THR A 51 -8.27 -12.65 10.22
CA THR A 51 -6.96 -13.24 9.90
C THR A 51 -6.71 -13.42 8.41
N ASP A 52 -7.67 -13.09 7.56
CA ASP A 52 -7.59 -13.26 6.10
C ASP A 52 -7.89 -11.92 5.44
N ILE A 53 -6.83 -11.23 5.00
CA ILE A 53 -6.86 -9.81 4.66
C ILE A 53 -6.64 -9.64 3.16
N PRO A 54 -7.71 -9.41 2.35
CA PRO A 54 -7.56 -9.09 0.94
C PRO A 54 -7.19 -7.61 0.75
N LEU A 55 -6.05 -7.37 0.11
CA LEU A 55 -5.58 -6.03 -0.25
C LEU A 55 -5.61 -5.86 -1.77
N GLY A 56 -6.10 -4.72 -2.24
CA GLY A 56 -5.94 -4.33 -3.64
C GLY A 56 -4.55 -3.75 -3.88
N SER A 57 -3.91 -4.12 -4.98
CA SER A 57 -2.69 -3.46 -5.43
C SER A 57 -2.74 -3.19 -6.93
N PRO A 58 -2.90 -1.92 -7.36
CA PRO A 58 -2.87 -1.58 -8.76
C PRO A 58 -1.46 -1.74 -9.30
N ILE A 59 -1.40 -2.26 -10.52
CA ILE A 59 -0.17 -2.44 -11.27
C ILE A 59 -0.33 -1.70 -12.61
N ALA A 60 0.76 -1.14 -13.12
CA ALA A 60 0.72 -0.42 -14.40
C ALA A 60 0.33 -1.32 -15.59
N GLY A 61 0.47 -2.65 -15.45
CA GLY A 61 0.19 -3.65 -16.48
C GLY A 61 1.05 -3.52 -17.74
N ARG A 62 2.17 -2.80 -17.64
CA ARG A 62 3.17 -2.61 -18.71
C ARG A 62 4.27 -3.66 -18.65
N SER A 63 3.91 -4.93 -18.46
CA SER A 63 4.86 -6.05 -18.35
C SER A 63 5.66 -6.29 -19.63
N HIS A 64 5.13 -5.87 -20.78
CA HIS A 64 5.79 -5.97 -22.08
C HIS A 64 6.47 -4.65 -22.46
N ALA A 65 7.76 -4.71 -22.80
CA ALA A 65 8.56 -3.54 -23.19
C ALA A 65 7.96 -2.75 -24.38
N LEU A 66 7.17 -3.39 -25.25
CA LEU A 66 6.49 -2.73 -26.38
C LEU A 66 5.34 -1.82 -25.94
N LEU A 67 4.88 -1.92 -24.69
CA LEU A 67 3.75 -1.16 -24.14
C LEU A 67 4.21 0.01 -23.26
N SER A 68 5.52 0.18 -23.05
CA SER A 68 6.05 1.24 -22.16
C SER A 68 5.63 2.63 -22.62
N ASP A 69 5.58 2.84 -23.94
CA ASP A 69 5.42 4.16 -24.58
C ASP A 69 4.03 4.33 -25.24
N VAL A 70 3.10 3.40 -24.98
CA VAL A 70 1.75 3.40 -25.57
C VAL A 70 0.76 4.07 -24.63
N VAL A 71 0.00 5.04 -25.16
CA VAL A 71 -1.13 5.64 -24.44
C VAL A 71 -2.33 4.69 -24.48
N GLY A 72 -2.73 4.16 -23.34
CA GLY A 72 -3.88 3.26 -23.18
C GLY A 72 -4.13 2.85 -21.72
N LEU A 73 -5.31 2.28 -21.44
CA LEU A 73 -5.65 1.74 -20.12
C LEU A 73 -5.07 0.33 -19.98
N PHE A 74 -3.84 0.26 -19.48
CA PHE A 74 -3.15 -1.01 -19.19
C PHE A 74 -3.13 -1.35 -17.70
N ALA A 75 -3.53 -0.41 -16.85
CA ALA A 75 -3.58 -0.64 -15.41
C ALA A 75 -4.50 -1.82 -15.10
N ASN A 76 -4.00 -2.74 -14.27
CA ASN A 76 -4.77 -3.84 -13.71
C ASN A 76 -4.70 -3.76 -12.18
N THR A 77 -5.53 -4.52 -11.48
CA THR A 77 -5.49 -4.58 -10.01
C THR A 77 -5.39 -6.02 -9.56
N LEU A 78 -4.36 -6.30 -8.76
CA LEU A 78 -4.18 -7.59 -8.10
C LEU A 78 -4.90 -7.59 -6.76
N VAL A 79 -5.47 -8.74 -6.40
CA VAL A 79 -5.97 -9.00 -5.05
C VAL A 79 -4.93 -9.82 -4.31
N LEU A 80 -4.21 -9.19 -3.40
CA LEU A 80 -3.12 -9.77 -2.62
C LEU A 80 -3.68 -10.20 -1.26
N ARG A 81 -4.07 -11.46 -1.17
CA ARG A 81 -4.75 -12.04 0.00
C ARG A 81 -3.73 -12.50 1.02
N THR A 82 -3.67 -11.83 2.18
CA THR A 82 -2.67 -12.10 3.21
C THR A 82 -3.27 -12.89 4.38
N ASP A 83 -2.72 -14.08 4.64
CA ASP A 83 -3.13 -14.94 5.76
C ASP A 83 -2.27 -14.69 7.01
N VAL A 84 -2.89 -14.08 8.02
CA VAL A 84 -2.33 -13.76 9.34
C VAL A 84 -2.76 -14.81 10.39
N SER A 85 -3.37 -15.93 9.99
CA SER A 85 -3.82 -16.97 10.93
C SER A 85 -2.66 -17.74 11.56
N GLY A 86 -2.93 -18.27 12.77
CA GLY A 86 -1.94 -19.06 13.52
C GLY A 86 -0.89 -18.23 14.25
N ASP A 87 -1.09 -16.91 14.36
CA ASP A 87 -0.19 -15.96 15.04
C ASP A 87 1.28 -16.07 14.58
N PRO A 88 1.53 -15.82 13.27
CA PRO A 88 2.88 -15.91 12.73
C PRO A 88 3.77 -14.81 13.33
N SER A 89 5.07 -15.07 13.39
CA SER A 89 6.06 -14.00 13.48
C SER A 89 5.96 -13.05 12.30
N PHE A 90 6.45 -11.82 12.47
CA PHE A 90 6.47 -10.86 11.36
C PHE A 90 7.27 -11.39 10.16
N ALA A 91 8.39 -12.06 10.40
CA ALA A 91 9.20 -12.68 9.34
C ALA A 91 8.43 -13.77 8.59
N GLU A 92 7.69 -14.64 9.29
CA GLU A 92 6.83 -15.65 8.65
C GLU A 92 5.69 -15.01 7.86
N LEU A 93 5.11 -13.91 8.37
CA LEU A 93 4.07 -13.18 7.64
C LEU A 93 4.61 -12.57 6.34
N VAL A 94 5.80 -11.96 6.38
CA VAL A 94 6.48 -11.46 5.17
C VAL A 94 6.76 -12.59 4.18
N ASP A 95 7.12 -13.77 4.66
CA ASP A 95 7.34 -14.93 3.78
C ASP A 95 6.04 -15.39 3.10
N ARG A 96 4.92 -15.46 3.82
CA ARG A 96 3.59 -15.75 3.26
C ARG A 96 3.18 -14.72 2.21
N VAL A 97 3.41 -13.44 2.49
CA VAL A 97 3.16 -12.34 1.54
C VAL A 97 4.01 -12.53 0.29
N ARG A 98 5.32 -12.78 0.45
CA ARG A 98 6.24 -13.00 -0.67
C ARG A 98 5.77 -14.14 -1.58
N GLU A 99 5.38 -15.28 -1.03
CA GLU A 99 4.89 -16.42 -1.82
C GLU A 99 3.58 -16.10 -2.57
N THR A 100 2.64 -15.46 -1.88
CA THR A 100 1.34 -15.10 -2.44
C THR A 100 1.47 -14.07 -3.54
N ASP A 101 2.24 -13.01 -3.29
CA ASP A 101 2.47 -11.93 -4.23
C ASP A 101 3.19 -12.42 -5.49
N LEU A 102 4.24 -13.24 -5.35
CA LEU A 102 4.93 -13.81 -6.52
C LEU A 102 3.98 -14.66 -7.38
N THR A 103 3.08 -15.41 -6.74
CA THR A 103 2.05 -16.18 -7.44
C THR A 103 1.05 -15.24 -8.14
N ALA A 104 0.61 -14.17 -7.49
CA ALA A 104 -0.29 -13.18 -8.07
C ALA A 104 0.35 -12.46 -9.26
N PHE A 105 1.61 -12.06 -9.15
CA PHE A 105 2.38 -11.43 -10.22
C PHE A 105 2.59 -12.37 -11.43
N ALA A 106 2.71 -13.68 -11.21
CA ALA A 106 2.77 -14.66 -12.29
C ALA A 106 1.45 -14.76 -13.10
N HIS A 107 0.34 -14.28 -12.53
CA HIS A 107 -1.00 -14.27 -13.16
C HIS A 107 -1.53 -12.84 -13.40
N GLN A 108 -0.64 -11.84 -13.42
CA GLN A 108 -1.03 -10.43 -13.46
C GLN A 108 -1.78 -10.00 -14.72
N ASP A 109 -1.74 -10.80 -15.78
CA ASP A 109 -2.42 -10.53 -17.05
C ASP A 109 -3.92 -10.85 -17.00
N VAL A 110 -4.40 -11.50 -15.93
CA VAL A 110 -5.84 -11.75 -15.74
C VAL A 110 -6.53 -10.46 -15.30
N PRO A 111 -7.49 -9.90 -16.07
CA PRO A 111 -8.17 -8.67 -15.69
C PRO A 111 -8.95 -8.84 -14.40
N PHE A 112 -8.91 -7.82 -13.53
CA PHE A 112 -9.65 -7.81 -12.27
C PHE A 112 -11.16 -8.10 -12.46
N GLU A 113 -11.78 -7.57 -13.51
CA GLU A 113 -13.20 -7.77 -13.81
C GLU A 113 -13.53 -9.24 -14.06
N ARG A 114 -12.59 -10.01 -14.63
CA ARG A 114 -12.76 -11.45 -14.86
C ARG A 114 -12.72 -12.23 -13.56
N LEU A 115 -11.91 -11.80 -12.59
CA LEU A 115 -11.90 -12.38 -11.25
C LEU A 115 -13.25 -12.15 -10.54
N VAL A 116 -13.78 -10.92 -10.62
CA VAL A 116 -15.10 -10.59 -10.06
C VAL A 116 -16.21 -11.40 -10.72
N GLU A 117 -16.18 -11.56 -12.05
CA GLU A 117 -17.15 -12.36 -12.80
C GLU A 117 -17.11 -13.84 -12.40
N ALA A 118 -15.91 -14.40 -12.22
CA ALA A 118 -15.71 -15.80 -11.84
C ALA A 118 -16.13 -16.08 -10.39
N LEU A 119 -15.75 -15.22 -9.44
CA LEU A 119 -16.02 -15.41 -8.01
C LEU A 119 -17.45 -15.02 -7.62
N ARG A 120 -18.13 -14.21 -8.44
CA ARG A 120 -19.52 -13.74 -8.22
C ARG A 120 -19.78 -13.29 -6.77
N PRO A 121 -18.98 -12.37 -6.21
CA PRO A 121 -19.23 -11.87 -4.86
C PRO A 121 -20.60 -11.17 -4.79
N GLU A 122 -21.16 -11.08 -3.59
CA GLU A 122 -22.38 -10.31 -3.37
C GLU A 122 -22.19 -8.87 -3.86
N ARG A 123 -23.06 -8.42 -4.76
CA ARG A 123 -22.95 -7.08 -5.34
C ARG A 123 -23.45 -6.05 -4.34
N SER A 124 -22.61 -5.06 -4.06
CA SER A 124 -22.95 -3.90 -3.26
C SER A 124 -22.67 -2.63 -4.05
N ALA A 125 -23.59 -1.66 -3.99
CA ALA A 125 -23.34 -0.34 -4.54
C ALA A 125 -22.39 0.51 -3.66
N ALA A 126 -22.17 0.08 -2.41
CA ALA A 126 -21.45 0.79 -1.35
C ALA A 126 -20.10 0.15 -0.98
N ARG A 127 -19.73 -0.99 -1.59
CA ARG A 127 -18.44 -1.65 -1.34
C ARG A 127 -17.79 -2.06 -2.64
N HIS A 128 -16.48 -1.85 -2.73
CA HIS A 128 -15.69 -2.40 -3.82
C HIS A 128 -15.65 -3.94 -3.70
N PRO A 129 -15.78 -4.69 -4.81
CA PRO A 129 -15.72 -6.15 -4.76
C PRO A 129 -14.35 -6.63 -4.29
N LEU A 130 -14.34 -7.73 -3.54
CA LEU A 130 -13.16 -8.49 -3.07
C LEU A 130 -12.24 -7.80 -2.04
N PHE A 131 -12.08 -6.48 -2.08
CA PHE A 131 -11.25 -5.73 -1.13
C PHE A 131 -11.76 -4.30 -0.93
N GLN A 132 -11.39 -3.68 0.18
CA GLN A 132 -11.75 -2.30 0.53
C GLN A 132 -10.53 -1.42 0.83
N VAL A 133 -9.37 -2.04 1.05
CA VAL A 133 -8.10 -1.37 1.32
C VAL A 133 -7.16 -1.60 0.15
N VAL A 134 -6.52 -0.53 -0.31
CA VAL A 134 -5.53 -0.56 -1.38
C VAL A 134 -4.15 -0.20 -0.82
N VAL A 135 -3.11 -0.89 -1.30
CA VAL A 135 -1.71 -0.55 -1.04
C VAL A 135 -1.01 -0.34 -2.37
N GLU A 136 -0.52 0.87 -2.58
CA GLU A 136 0.17 1.29 -3.80
C GLU A 136 1.62 1.63 -3.48
N TRP A 137 2.52 1.22 -4.37
CA TRP A 137 3.95 1.50 -4.25
C TRP A 137 4.46 2.17 -5.51
N GLY A 138 5.07 3.35 -5.37
CA GLY A 138 5.73 4.04 -6.49
C GLY A 138 5.55 5.54 -6.49
N ASP A 139 6.19 6.19 -7.46
CA ASP A 139 6.27 7.64 -7.62
C ASP A 139 6.06 8.07 -9.09
N ASP A 140 5.38 7.23 -9.89
CA ASP A 140 5.25 7.40 -11.35
C ASP A 140 4.75 8.80 -11.76
N GLU A 141 3.86 9.40 -10.96
CA GLU A 141 3.37 10.77 -11.18
C GLU A 141 4.47 11.83 -10.99
N ILE A 142 5.36 11.67 -10.01
CA ILE A 142 6.46 12.61 -9.74
C ILE A 142 7.47 12.57 -10.88
N ARG A 143 7.84 11.37 -11.34
CA ARG A 143 8.80 11.19 -12.45
C ARG A 143 8.32 11.83 -13.76
N ALA A 144 7.02 11.78 -14.03
CA ALA A 144 6.45 12.44 -15.20
C ALA A 144 6.54 13.97 -15.11
N LEU A 145 6.41 14.55 -13.91
CA LEU A 145 6.50 15.99 -13.72
C LEU A 145 7.94 16.52 -13.75
N ASP A 146 8.91 15.78 -13.22
CA ASP A 146 10.32 16.17 -13.29
C ASP A 146 10.77 16.36 -14.76
N SER A 147 10.27 15.52 -15.67
CA SER A 147 10.56 15.65 -17.12
C SER A 147 9.99 16.92 -17.77
N LEU A 148 8.96 17.55 -17.16
CA LEU A 148 8.36 18.79 -17.65
C LEU A 148 9.12 20.03 -17.18
N GLU A 149 9.90 19.93 -16.10
CA GLU A 149 10.78 21.01 -15.64
C GLU A 149 11.98 21.24 -16.57
N GLU A 150 12.30 20.28 -17.43
CA GLU A 150 13.37 20.37 -18.44
C GLU A 150 12.97 21.13 -19.72
N LEU A 151 11.72 21.59 -19.83
CA LEU A 151 11.24 22.30 -21.02
C LEU A 151 11.85 23.72 -21.11
N PRO A 152 12.70 24.01 -22.11
CA PRO A 152 13.37 25.30 -22.19
C PRO A 152 12.35 26.43 -22.39
N SER A 153 12.54 27.52 -21.63
CA SER A 153 11.72 28.74 -21.68
C SER A 153 10.26 28.61 -21.20
N LEU A 154 9.89 27.52 -20.54
CA LEU A 154 8.58 27.32 -19.93
C LEU A 154 8.72 27.04 -18.43
N ALA A 155 7.90 27.70 -17.62
CA ALA A 155 7.74 27.37 -16.20
C ALA A 155 6.48 26.53 -16.05
N VAL A 156 6.65 25.23 -15.83
CA VAL A 156 5.54 24.29 -15.57
C VAL A 156 5.38 24.16 -14.06
N ARG A 157 4.13 24.17 -13.59
CA ARG A 157 3.81 23.82 -12.20
C ARG A 157 2.60 22.89 -12.18
N PRO A 158 2.63 21.79 -11.42
CA PRO A 158 1.44 20.99 -11.17
C PRO A 158 0.34 21.86 -10.57
N LEU A 159 -0.85 21.81 -11.16
CA LEU A 159 -2.06 22.17 -10.46
C LEU A 159 -2.65 20.88 -9.87
N GLN A 160 -2.56 20.72 -8.55
CA GLN A 160 -3.24 19.64 -7.87
C GLN A 160 -4.75 19.90 -7.90
N LEU A 161 -5.46 19.12 -8.72
CA LEU A 161 -6.91 19.05 -8.67
C LEU A 161 -7.26 18.03 -7.58
N THR A 162 -7.86 18.49 -6.49
CA THR A 162 -8.43 17.59 -5.50
C THR A 162 -9.65 16.92 -6.12
N VAL A 163 -9.52 15.64 -6.45
CA VAL A 163 -10.68 14.81 -6.74
C VAL A 163 -11.21 14.39 -5.37
N ASP A 164 -12.28 15.05 -4.91
CA ASP A 164 -12.88 14.81 -3.58
C ASP A 164 -13.62 13.45 -3.47
N ALA A 165 -13.27 12.47 -4.30
CA ALA A 165 -13.96 11.20 -4.45
C ALA A 165 -13.12 10.02 -3.96
N ALA A 166 -13.44 9.46 -2.79
CA ALA A 166 -12.87 8.20 -2.34
C ALA A 166 -13.55 7.03 -3.07
N LYS A 167 -12.73 6.24 -3.78
CA LYS A 167 -13.18 5.03 -4.49
C LYS A 167 -13.12 3.77 -3.62
N PHE A 168 -12.31 3.82 -2.58
CA PHE A 168 -12.06 2.75 -1.62
C PHE A 168 -12.19 3.30 -0.20
N ASP A 169 -12.26 2.40 0.79
CA ASP A 169 -12.40 2.80 2.18
C ASP A 169 -11.09 3.43 2.68
N LEU A 170 -9.95 2.82 2.32
CA LEU A 170 -8.59 3.30 2.58
C LEU A 170 -7.67 3.03 1.38
N VAL A 171 -6.80 3.97 1.05
CA VAL A 171 -5.71 3.79 0.07
C VAL A 171 -4.40 4.27 0.68
N TRP A 172 -3.43 3.36 0.79
CA TRP A 172 -2.07 3.65 1.25
C TRP A 172 -1.18 3.91 0.03
N HIS A 173 -0.88 5.18 -0.25
CA HIS A 173 0.11 5.53 -1.25
C HIS A 173 1.50 5.58 -0.62
N LEU A 174 2.36 4.63 -0.97
CA LEU A 174 3.70 4.47 -0.42
C LEU A 174 4.73 4.93 -1.45
N ARG A 175 5.38 6.07 -1.17
CA ARG A 175 6.26 6.76 -2.11
C ARG A 175 7.69 6.77 -1.55
N PRO A 176 8.51 5.75 -1.87
CA PRO A 176 9.89 5.70 -1.38
C PRO A 176 10.70 6.84 -1.98
N ARG A 177 11.60 7.41 -1.18
CA ARG A 177 12.60 8.36 -1.68
C ARG A 177 13.98 7.74 -1.55
N LEU A 178 14.83 8.05 -2.51
CA LEU A 178 16.23 7.68 -2.52
C LEU A 178 17.10 8.95 -2.47
N GLY A 179 18.22 8.89 -1.76
CA GLY A 179 19.24 9.92 -1.78
C GLY A 179 20.01 9.95 -3.10
N GLY A 180 20.88 10.95 -3.28
CA GLY A 180 21.69 11.09 -4.49
C GLY A 180 22.68 9.93 -4.73
N ASP A 181 22.94 9.13 -3.71
CA ASP A 181 23.75 7.90 -3.74
C ASP A 181 22.90 6.63 -3.92
N GLY A 182 21.58 6.76 -4.08
CA GLY A 182 20.64 5.65 -4.16
C GLY A 182 20.28 5.04 -2.80
N ALA A 183 20.72 5.62 -1.68
CA ALA A 183 20.38 5.13 -0.35
C ALA A 183 18.93 5.44 0.04
N PRO A 184 18.27 4.62 0.89
CA PRO A 184 16.95 4.92 1.45
C PRO A 184 16.90 6.30 2.12
N ALA A 185 15.98 7.18 1.68
CA ALA A 185 15.82 8.56 2.18
C ALA A 185 14.39 8.83 2.72
N GLY A 186 13.82 7.81 3.35
CA GLY A 186 12.45 7.82 3.88
C GLY A 186 11.39 7.41 2.87
N ILE A 187 10.15 7.27 3.34
CA ILE A 187 8.98 6.94 2.52
C ILE A 187 7.89 7.93 2.88
N VAL A 188 7.37 8.66 1.89
CA VAL A 188 6.17 9.48 2.08
C VAL A 188 4.97 8.54 2.02
N VAL A 189 4.13 8.61 3.05
CA VAL A 189 2.89 7.84 3.12
C VAL A 189 1.73 8.82 3.08
N ASP A 190 0.90 8.72 2.04
CA ASP A 190 -0.39 9.40 1.99
C ASP A 190 -1.49 8.36 2.19
N LEU A 191 -2.23 8.51 3.28
CA LEU A 191 -3.46 7.76 3.53
C LEU A 191 -4.63 8.56 2.98
N GLU A 192 -5.22 8.09 1.89
CA GLU A 192 -6.54 8.52 1.45
C GLU A 192 -7.61 7.66 2.14
N TYR A 193 -8.71 8.27 2.57
CA TYR A 193 -9.79 7.58 3.24
C TYR A 193 -11.16 8.13 2.84
N SER A 194 -12.18 7.27 2.92
CA SER A 194 -13.58 7.70 2.81
C SER A 194 -13.99 8.47 4.07
N ALA A 195 -14.25 9.78 3.93
CA ALA A 195 -14.69 10.65 5.02
C ALA A 195 -16.14 10.39 5.47
N ASP A 196 -16.84 9.47 4.79
CA ASP A 196 -18.12 8.94 5.25
C ASP A 196 -17.94 7.80 6.27
N LEU A 197 -16.74 7.19 6.32
CA LEU A 197 -16.41 6.05 7.19
C LEU A 197 -15.39 6.40 8.28
N PHE A 198 -14.43 7.28 7.98
CA PHE A 198 -13.34 7.64 8.88
C PHE A 198 -13.29 9.15 9.11
N ASP A 199 -13.04 9.55 10.35
CA ASP A 199 -12.67 10.91 10.68
C ASP A 199 -11.16 11.13 10.54
N ALA A 200 -10.74 12.40 10.51
CA ALA A 200 -9.35 12.77 10.35
C ALA A 200 -8.46 12.25 11.49
N SER A 201 -8.98 12.22 12.73
CA SER A 201 -8.28 11.65 13.88
C SER A 201 -8.00 10.16 13.71
N THR A 202 -8.95 9.40 13.18
CA THR A 202 -8.78 7.96 12.93
C THR A 202 -7.72 7.73 11.86
N ALA A 203 -7.71 8.54 10.80
CA ALA A 203 -6.67 8.47 9.77
C ALA A 203 -5.27 8.75 10.35
N VAL A 204 -5.14 9.74 11.24
CA VAL A 204 -3.89 10.01 11.98
C VAL A 204 -3.49 8.81 12.83
N SER A 205 -4.40 8.27 13.64
CA SER A 205 -4.11 7.12 14.49
C SER A 205 -3.72 5.88 13.68
N LEU A 206 -4.39 5.57 12.57
CA LEU A 206 -4.02 4.43 11.71
C LEU A 206 -2.58 4.54 11.22
N CYS A 207 -2.22 5.73 10.78
CA CYS A 207 -0.91 6.10 10.30
C CYS A 207 0.18 5.97 11.38
N GLU A 208 -0.06 6.51 12.58
CA GLU A 208 0.86 6.38 13.72
C GLU A 208 1.02 4.92 14.18
N ARG A 209 -0.09 4.16 14.21
CA ARG A 209 -0.10 2.74 14.55
C ARG A 209 0.68 1.91 13.52
N LEU A 210 0.60 2.24 12.23
CA LEU A 210 1.40 1.59 11.18
C LEU A 210 2.90 1.81 11.42
N VAL A 211 3.32 3.05 11.66
CA VAL A 211 4.75 3.36 11.90
C VAL A 211 5.26 2.66 13.16
N ARG A 212 4.46 2.64 14.25
CA ARG A 212 4.81 1.94 15.49
C ARG A 212 4.93 0.44 15.30
N LEU A 213 3.94 -0.17 14.65
CA LEU A 213 3.95 -1.61 14.33
C LEU A 213 5.18 -1.93 13.50
N LEU A 214 5.44 -1.17 12.43
CA LEU A 214 6.57 -1.37 11.54
C LEU A 214 7.91 -1.27 12.29
N ALA A 215 8.10 -0.25 13.12
CA ALA A 215 9.32 -0.11 13.91
C ALA A 215 9.55 -1.30 14.86
N ALA A 216 8.50 -1.74 15.59
CA ALA A 216 8.60 -2.91 16.46
C ALA A 216 8.88 -4.20 15.67
N ALA A 217 8.24 -4.36 14.52
CA ALA A 217 8.37 -5.53 13.66
C ALA A 217 9.75 -5.65 13.02
N LEU A 218 10.36 -4.53 12.62
CA LEU A 218 11.70 -4.52 12.03
C LEU A 218 12.80 -4.70 13.08
N ALA A 219 12.58 -4.21 14.31
CA ALA A 219 13.50 -4.41 15.43
C ALA A 219 13.56 -5.87 15.90
N GLU A 220 12.43 -6.58 15.87
CA GLU A 220 12.35 -7.99 16.32
C GLU A 220 11.49 -8.85 15.36
N PRO A 221 11.97 -9.17 14.14
CA PRO A 221 11.16 -9.85 13.12
C PRO A 221 10.66 -11.24 13.50
N ALA A 222 11.30 -11.89 14.47
CA ALA A 222 10.89 -13.20 15.00
C ALA A 222 9.72 -13.11 16.00
N ARG A 223 9.31 -11.90 16.39
CA ARG A 223 8.20 -11.69 17.32
C ARG A 223 6.86 -11.89 16.62
N ALA A 224 5.93 -12.50 17.34
CA ALA A 224 4.56 -12.76 16.91
C ALA A 224 3.80 -11.47 16.61
N VAL A 225 2.95 -11.49 15.58
CA VAL A 225 2.18 -10.31 15.15
C VAL A 225 1.22 -9.82 16.24
N THR A 226 0.67 -10.70 17.10
CA THR A 226 -0.18 -10.27 18.22
C THR A 226 0.59 -9.52 19.30
N ASP A 227 1.88 -9.78 19.44
CA ASP A 227 2.73 -9.21 20.49
C ASP A 227 3.34 -7.86 20.11
N LEU A 228 3.22 -7.45 18.84
CA LEU A 228 3.68 -6.14 18.39
C LEU A 228 2.76 -5.05 18.95
N ASP A 229 3.31 -3.96 19.46
CA ASP A 229 2.47 -2.90 19.99
C ASP A 229 1.89 -2.05 18.86
N VAL A 230 0.56 -2.08 18.73
CA VAL A 230 -0.15 -1.20 17.78
C VAL A 230 -0.62 0.08 18.47
N LEU A 231 -1.15 -0.01 19.69
CA LEU A 231 -1.68 1.14 20.45
C LEU A 231 -0.60 1.93 21.17
N ALA A 232 -0.82 3.23 21.29
CA ALA A 232 0.00 4.13 22.08
C ALA A 232 -0.26 3.91 23.57
N GLY A 233 0.62 4.41 24.44
CA GLY A 233 0.45 4.26 25.89
C GLY A 233 -0.85 4.89 26.43
N ASP A 234 -1.32 5.96 25.78
CA ASP A 234 -2.55 6.69 26.05
C ASP A 234 -3.79 6.09 25.35
N GLU A 235 -3.61 5.12 24.46
CA GLU A 235 -4.69 4.40 23.77
C GLU A 235 -5.00 3.01 24.38
N ARG A 236 -4.24 2.59 25.40
CA ARG A 236 -4.39 1.28 26.07
C ARG A 236 -5.41 1.29 27.20
#